data_AF-A0A835V3K2-F1
#
_entry.id   AF-A0A835V3K2-F1
#
_cell.length_a   1.000
_cell.length_b   1.000
_cell.length_c   1.000
_cell.angle_alpha   90.00
_cell.angle_beta   90.00
_cell.angle_gamma   90.00
#
_symmetry.space_group_name_H-M   'P 1'
#
loop_
_entity.id
_entity.type
_entity.pdbx_description
1 polymer ?
#
loop_
_entity_poly.entity_id
_entity_poly.type
_entity_poly.pdbx_seq_one_letter_code
_entity_poly.pdbx_strand_id
1 'polypeptide(L)' 'MKAVGICGSDVHYLKTMRCAHFVVREPMVIGHECAGVIEEVGDEVSSLAVGDRVAL' A
#
# COMPACT_ATOMS: atom_id res chain seq x y z
N MET A 1 5.75 -0.06 8.58
CA MET A 1 4.41 0.55 8.34
C MET A 1 3.88 1.25 9.59
N LYS A 2 3.22 2.41 9.46
CA LYS A 2 2.66 3.15 10.62
C LYS A 2 1.15 3.31 10.56
N ALA A 3 0.60 3.66 9.40
CA ALA A 3 -0.85 3.80 9.22
C ALA A 3 -1.24 3.46 7.77
N VAL A 4 -2.47 2.95 7.61
CA VAL A 4 -3.11 2.69 6.32
C VAL A 4 -4.57 3.11 6.42
N GLY A 5 -4.99 4.03 5.56
CA GLY A 5 -6.39 4.38 5.34
C GLY A 5 -7.11 3.27 4.56
N ILE A 6 -8.41 3.15 4.80
CA ILE A 6 -9.30 2.31 4.00
C ILE A 6 -10.33 3.20 3.32
N CYS A 7 -10.62 2.92 2.06
CA CYS A 7 -11.61 3.66 1.31
C CYS A 7 -12.67 2.73 0.69
N GLY A 8 -13.56 3.31 -0.12
CA GLY A 8 -14.64 2.57 -0.76
C GLY A 8 -14.15 1.43 -1.67
N SER A 9 -12.98 1.56 -2.30
CA SER A 9 -12.44 0.53 -3.18
C SER A 9 -11.94 -0.70 -2.42
N ASP A 10 -11.31 -0.52 -1.25
CA ASP A 10 -10.89 -1.64 -0.39
C ASP A 10 -12.11 -2.45 0.06
N VAL A 11 -13.18 -1.75 0.46
CA VAL A 11 -14.46 -2.38 0.84
C VAL A 11 -15.09 -3.08 -0.37
N HIS A 12 -14.98 -2.51 -1.57
CA HIS A 12 -15.49 -3.13 -2.79
C HIS A 12 -14.75 -4.46 -3.06
N TYR A 13 -13.42 -4.46 -3.02
CA TYR A 13 -12.63 -5.67 -3.17
C TYR A 13 -12.93 -6.72 -2.11
N LEU A 14 -13.06 -6.32 -0.83
CA LEU A 14 -13.42 -7.24 0.25
C LEU A 14 -14.78 -7.92 0.01
N LYS A 15 -15.75 -7.19 -0.53
CA LYS A 15 -17.13 -7.69 -0.71
C LYS A 15 -17.32 -8.51 -1.97
N THR A 16 -16.67 -8.14 -3.08
CA THR A 16 -16.99 -8.71 -4.39
C THR A 16 -15.79 -9.28 -5.12
N MET A 17 -14.59 -9.23 -4.52
CA MET A 17 -13.33 -9.64 -5.14
C MET A 17 -13.04 -8.92 -6.46
N ARG A 18 -13.59 -7.72 -6.63
CA ARG A 18 -13.35 -6.86 -7.79
C ARG A 18 -13.63 -5.39 -7.50
N CYS A 19 -13.07 -4.51 -8.30
CA CYS A 19 -13.48 -3.11 -8.38
C CYS A 19 -13.50 -2.71 -9.86
N ALA A 20 -14.68 -2.34 -10.39
CA ALA A 20 -14.89 -2.17 -11.83
C ALA A 20 -14.42 -3.42 -12.63
N HIS A 21 -13.49 -3.25 -13.57
CA HIS A 21 -12.96 -4.35 -14.41
C HIS A 21 -11.78 -5.10 -13.77
N PHE A 22 -11.29 -4.65 -12.61
CA PHE A 22 -10.16 -5.27 -11.92
C PHE A 22 -10.67 -6.38 -11.00
N VAL A 23 -10.27 -7.62 -11.27
CA VAL A 23 -10.75 -8.82 -10.56
C VAL A 23 -9.58 -9.46 -9.81
N VAL A 24 -9.78 -9.72 -8.53
CA VAL A 24 -8.84 -10.44 -7.67
C VAL A 24 -8.94 -11.93 -7.99
N ARG A 25 -7.93 -12.46 -8.68
CA ARG A 25 -7.87 -13.87 -9.10
C ARG A 25 -7.11 -14.76 -8.12
N GLU A 26 -6.26 -14.15 -7.31
CA GLU A 26 -5.38 -14.77 -6.32
C GLU A 26 -5.36 -13.89 -5.07
N PRO A 27 -4.93 -14.40 -3.89
CA PRO A 27 -4.86 -13.60 -2.68
C PRO A 27 -4.10 -12.29 -2.89
N MET A 28 -4.72 -11.18 -2.49
CA MET A 28 -4.20 -9.83 -2.67
C MET A 28 -4.18 -9.11 -1.33
N VAL A 29 -3.03 -8.49 -0.99
CA VAL A 29 -2.92 -7.57 0.14
C VAL A 29 -3.62 -6.26 -0.23
N ILE A 30 -4.48 -5.75 0.65
CA ILE A 30 -5.29 -4.54 0.44
C ILE A 30 -4.71 -3.32 1.18
N GLY A 31 -5.22 -2.14 0.86
CA GLY A 31 -4.78 -0.86 1.42
C GLY A 31 -3.79 -0.15 0.50
N HIS A 32 -4.11 1.10 0.16
CA HIS A 32 -3.35 1.90 -0.81
C HIS A 32 -3.19 3.37 -0.38
N GLU A 33 -3.57 3.71 0.85
CA GLU A 33 -3.47 5.06 1.42
C GLU A 33 -2.55 4.98 2.65
N CYS A 34 -1.23 4.91 2.45
CA CYS A 34 -0.33 4.51 3.53
C CYS A 34 0.81 5.49 3.86
N ALA A 35 1.27 5.40 5.11
CA ALA A 35 2.42 6.14 5.60
C ALA A 35 3.31 5.25 6.50
N GLY A 36 4.60 5.54 6.49
CA GLY A 36 5.60 4.69 7.12
C GLY A 36 6.90 5.39 7.50
N VAL A 37 7.81 4.59 8.03
CA VAL A 37 9.21 4.95 8.26
C VAL A 37 10.04 3.96 7.47
N ILE A 38 11.05 4.43 6.75
CA ILE A 38 11.96 3.59 5.97
C ILE A 38 12.78 2.71 6.92
N GLU A 39 12.73 1.41 6.71
CA GLU A 39 13.49 0.40 7.47
C GLU A 39 14.76 -0.02 6.75
N GLU A 40 14.74 -0.07 5.42
CA GLU A 40 15.88 -0.40 4.55
C GLU A 40 15.73 0.35 3.21
N VAL A 41 16.86 0.63 2.55
CA VAL A 41 16.91 1.20 1.19
C VAL A 41 17.83 0.36 0.31
N GLY A 42 17.52 0.27 -0.99
CA GLY A 42 18.39 -0.40 -1.95
C GLY A 42 19.62 0.44 -2.31
N ASP A 43 20.66 -0.22 -2.84
CA ASP A 43 21.97 0.39 -3.10
C ASP A 43 21.96 1.60 -4.05
N GLU A 44 20.96 1.70 -4.94
CA GLU A 44 20.84 2.79 -5.91
C GLU A 44 20.00 3.98 -5.39
N VAL A 45 19.42 3.89 -4.19
CA VAL A 45 18.62 4.96 -3.60
C VAL A 45 19.54 6.02 -3.00
N SER A 46 19.43 7.25 -3.51
CA SER A 46 20.25 8.40 -3.07
C SER A 46 19.46 9.56 -2.46
N SER A 47 18.13 9.55 -2.60
CA SER A 47 17.25 10.64 -2.21
C SER A 47 16.51 10.42 -0.88
N LEU A 48 16.61 9.22 -0.30
CA LEU A 48 15.91 8.80 0.91
C LEU A 48 16.85 7.96 1.79
N ALA A 49 16.64 7.99 3.10
CA ALA A 49 17.44 7.24 4.06
C ALA A 49 16.58 6.45 5.06
N VAL A 50 17.19 5.43 5.67
CA VAL A 50 16.59 4.70 6.80
C VAL A 50 16.23 5.69 7.91
N GLY A 51 15.00 5.58 8.43
CA GLY A 51 14.44 6.48 9.45
C GLY A 51 13.58 7.63 8.89
N ASP A 52 13.62 7.90 7.58
CA ASP A 52 12.76 8.93 6.99
C ASP A 52 11.28 8.55 7.08
N ARG A 53 10.43 9.56 7.34
CA ARG A 53 8.97 9.41 7.28
C ARG A 53 8.49 9.68 5.87
N VAL A 54 7.74 8.73 5.32
CA VAL A 54 7.27 8.78 3.93
C VAL A 54 5.77 8.48 3.83
N ALA A 55 5.17 8.97 2.75
CA ALA A 55 3.80 8.69 2.35
C ALA A 55 3.81 8.05 0.95
N LEU A 56 2.81 7.20 0.69
CA LEU A 56 2.51 6.64 -0.62
C LEU A 56 1.34 7.40 -1.27
#